data_AF-A0A925UMF8-F1
#
_entry.id   AF-A0A925UMF8-F1
#
_cell.length_a   1.000
_cell.length_b   1.000
_cell.length_c   1.000
_cell.angle_alpha   90.00
_cell.angle_beta   90.00
_cell.angle_gamma   90.00
#
_symmetry.space_group_name_H-M   'P 1'
#
loop_
_entity.id
_entity.type
_entity.pdbx_description
1 polymer ?
#
loop_
_entity_poly.entity_id
_entity_poly.type
_entity_poly.pdbx_seq_one_letter_code
_entity_poly.pdbx_strand_id
1 'polypeptide(L)' 'LENLNGIQWVYGAGQPTAAHWIPELKKIQNAGKLIHIDVVPEDLDVLLKELKPEGVMYNVICSNEDDARDILKMVENYKK' A
#
# COMPACT_ATOMS: atom_id res chain seq x y z
N LEU A 1 10.73 17.88 8.91
CA LEU A 1 9.30 18.27 8.75
C LEU A 1 8.55 17.87 10.01
N GLU A 2 8.57 18.72 11.03
CA GLU A 2 8.03 18.39 12.36
C GLU A 2 6.51 18.17 12.34
N ASN A 3 5.78 18.92 11.52
CA ASN A 3 4.31 18.87 11.45
C ASN A 3 3.75 17.96 10.33
N LEU A 4 4.61 17.23 9.59
CA LEU A 4 4.15 16.30 8.57
C LEU A 4 3.83 14.95 9.21
N ASN A 5 2.57 14.51 9.15
CA ASN A 5 2.11 13.27 9.80
C ASN A 5 2.03 12.07 8.86
N GLY A 6 1.84 12.31 7.55
CA GLY A 6 1.73 11.24 6.57
C GLY A 6 2.04 11.71 5.16
N ILE A 7 2.18 10.74 4.27
CA ILE A 7 2.53 10.93 2.87
C ILE A 7 1.50 10.17 2.03
N GLN A 8 0.88 10.88 1.08
CA GLN A 8 0.18 10.23 -0.02
C GLN A 8 1.22 9.87 -1.09
N TRP A 9 1.33 8.60 -1.42
CA TRP A 9 2.26 8.09 -2.42
C TRP A 9 1.51 7.73 -3.69
N VAL A 10 1.85 8.41 -4.78
CA VAL A 10 1.32 8.16 -6.12
C VAL A 10 2.52 8.01 -7.04
N TYR A 11 2.69 6.83 -7.64
CA TYR A 11 3.70 6.65 -8.69
C TYR A 11 3.22 7.35 -9.96
N GLY A 12 4.11 8.15 -10.55
CA GLY A 12 3.79 8.94 -11.74
C GLY A 12 3.46 8.06 -12.96
N ALA A 13 2.77 8.63 -13.95
CA ALA A 13 2.48 7.91 -15.19
C ALA A 13 3.76 7.38 -15.86
N GLY A 14 3.73 6.11 -16.29
CA GLY A 14 4.87 5.42 -16.90
C GLY A 14 5.95 4.97 -15.91
N GLN A 15 5.77 5.17 -14.60
CA GLN A 15 6.63 4.60 -13.57
C GLN A 15 6.18 3.19 -13.15
N PRO A 16 7.07 2.40 -12.54
CA PRO A 16 6.68 1.15 -11.91
C PRO A 16 5.63 1.34 -10.81
N THR A 17 4.84 0.28 -10.58
CA THR A 17 3.76 0.22 -9.60
C THR A 17 4.28 0.22 -8.15
N ALA A 18 3.38 0.23 -7.17
CA ALA A 18 3.67 0.38 -5.75
C ALA A 18 4.75 -0.59 -5.22
N ALA A 19 4.76 -1.85 -5.68
CA ALA A 19 5.71 -2.87 -5.27
C ALA A 19 7.18 -2.49 -5.54
N HIS A 20 7.46 -1.68 -6.56
CA HIS A 20 8.81 -1.20 -6.84
C HIS A 20 9.36 -0.30 -5.73
N TRP A 21 8.47 0.45 -5.05
CA TRP A 21 8.83 1.51 -4.11
C TRP A 21 8.88 1.05 -2.66
N ILE A 22 8.88 -0.27 -2.40
CA ILE A 22 8.95 -0.83 -1.04
C ILE A 22 10.10 -0.25 -0.20
N PRO A 23 11.32 -0.05 -0.73
CA PRO A 23 12.39 0.58 0.05
C PRO A 23 12.02 1.98 0.55
N GLU A 24 11.34 2.78 -0.27
CA GLU A 24 10.86 4.13 0.06
C GLU A 24 9.72 4.08 1.07
N LEU A 25 8.75 3.20 0.87
CA LEU A 25 7.63 3.00 1.80
C LEU A 25 8.12 2.57 3.19
N LYS A 26 9.13 1.70 3.25
CA LYS A 26 9.78 1.33 4.52
C LYS A 26 10.50 2.51 5.17
N LYS A 27 11.16 3.39 4.41
CA LYS A 27 11.77 4.62 4.98
C LYS A 27 10.71 5.50 5.63
N ILE A 28 9.53 5.62 5.02
CA ILE A 28 8.41 6.41 5.55
C ILE A 28 7.86 5.80 6.85
N GLN A 29 7.58 4.49 6.86
CA GLN A 29 7.15 3.79 8.10
C GLN A 29 8.19 3.87 9.21
N ASN A 30 9.47 3.70 8.89
CA ASN A 30 10.56 3.78 9.87
C ASN A 30 10.73 5.20 10.46
N ALA A 31 10.33 6.23 9.73
CA ALA A 31 10.27 7.60 10.23
C ALA A 31 9.03 7.89 11.08
N GLY A 32 8.18 6.88 11.34
CA GLY A 32 6.95 7.00 12.12
C GLY A 32 5.86 7.79 11.40
N LYS A 33 5.90 7.85 10.06
CA LYS A 33 4.93 8.59 9.24
C LYS A 33 3.91 7.64 8.64
N LEU A 34 2.69 8.14 8.49
CA LEU A 34 1.58 7.41 7.85
C LEU A 34 1.74 7.40 6.33
N ILE A 35 1.24 6.36 5.69
CA ILE A 35 1.23 6.19 4.23
C ILE A 35 -0.21 6.03 3.75
N HIS A 36 -0.58 6.77 2.72
CA HIS A 36 -1.75 6.47 1.88
C HIS A 36 -1.23 6.17 0.48
N ILE A 37 -1.51 5.00 -0.08
CA ILE A 37 -0.95 4.58 -1.37
C ILE A 37 -2.00 3.96 -2.27
N ASP A 38 -2.01 4.38 -3.54
CA ASP A 38 -2.81 3.77 -4.59
C ASP A 38 -2.13 2.49 -5.09
N VAL A 39 -2.87 1.39 -5.16
CA VAL A 39 -2.31 0.05 -5.41
C VAL A 39 -3.14 -0.67 -6.47
N VAL A 40 -2.45 -1.28 -7.43
CA VAL A 40 -3.05 -2.28 -8.32
C VAL A 40 -3.11 -3.63 -7.59
N PRO A 41 -4.16 -4.45 -7.77
CA PRO A 41 -4.37 -5.66 -6.97
C PRO A 41 -3.16 -6.62 -6.97
N GLU A 42 -2.39 -6.67 -8.04
CA GLU A 42 -1.24 -7.56 -8.22
C GLU A 42 -0.09 -7.26 -7.25
N ASP A 43 0.04 -6.00 -6.82
CA ASP A 43 1.10 -5.57 -5.90
C ASP A 43 0.74 -5.83 -4.42
N LEU A 44 -0.55 -6.02 -4.12
CA LEU A 44 -1.06 -6.00 -2.76
C LEU A 44 -0.45 -7.12 -1.90
N ASP A 45 -0.30 -8.32 -2.46
CA ASP A 45 0.32 -9.47 -1.81
C ASP A 45 1.73 -9.16 -1.29
N VAL A 46 2.54 -8.52 -2.14
CA VAL A 46 3.93 -8.17 -1.80
C VAL A 46 3.97 -7.05 -0.76
N LEU A 47 3.09 -6.05 -0.87
CA LEU A 47 3.03 -4.94 0.08
C LEU A 47 2.63 -5.41 1.48
N LEU A 48 1.63 -6.29 1.58
CA LEU A 48 1.19 -6.88 2.85
C LEU A 48 2.29 -7.73 3.50
N LYS A 49 3.13 -8.39 2.71
CA LYS A 49 4.30 -9.14 3.21
C LYS A 49 5.41 -8.21 3.70
N GLU A 50 5.71 -7.15 2.98
CA GLU A 50 6.89 -6.32 3.22
C GLU A 50 6.69 -5.16 4.20
N LEU A 51 5.48 -4.62 4.29
CA LEU A 51 5.16 -3.50 5.18
C LEU A 51 4.54 -3.98 6.50
N LYS A 52 4.64 -3.14 7.54
CA LYS A 52 3.87 -3.33 8.77
C LYS A 52 2.40 -2.98 8.49
N PRO A 53 1.42 -3.68 9.10
CA PRO A 53 0.02 -3.32 8.94
C PRO A 53 -0.28 -1.94 9.55
N GLU A 54 0.45 -1.51 10.58
CA GLU A 54 0.29 -0.20 11.18
C GLU A 54 0.89 0.92 10.33
N GLY A 55 0.15 2.03 10.22
CA GLY A 55 0.66 3.26 9.59
C GLY A 55 0.60 3.26 8.07
N VAL A 56 -0.16 2.35 7.45
CA VAL A 56 -0.41 2.34 5.99
C VAL A 56 -1.88 2.11 5.69
N MET A 57 -2.41 2.86 4.73
CA MET A 57 -3.71 2.68 4.11
C MET A 57 -3.51 2.38 2.63
N TYR A 58 -3.97 1.20 2.19
CA TYR A 58 -3.97 0.80 0.80
C TYR A 58 -5.29 1.22 0.13
N ASN A 59 -5.21 2.06 -0.90
CA ASN A 59 -6.33 2.35 -1.79
C ASN A 59 -6.21 1.46 -3.03
N VAL A 60 -6.93 0.34 -3.03
CA VAL A 60 -6.82 -0.68 -4.08
C VAL A 60 -7.89 -0.46 -5.14
N ILE A 61 -7.46 -0.25 -6.38
CA ILE A 61 -8.37 -0.01 -7.51
C ILE A 61 -8.69 -1.34 -8.17
N CYS A 62 -9.97 -1.64 -8.35
CA CYS A 62 -10.46 -2.85 -9.02
C CYS A 62 -11.55 -2.51 -10.03
N SER A 63 -11.86 -3.43 -10.95
CA SER A 63 -12.72 -3.13 -12.09
C SER A 63 -14.21 -3.24 -11.76
N ASN A 64 -14.57 -4.05 -10.75
CA ASN A 64 -15.94 -4.34 -10.37
C ASN A 64 -16.04 -4.80 -8.90
N GLU A 65 -17.27 -5.00 -8.42
CA GLU A 65 -17.54 -5.42 -7.04
C GLU A 65 -17.03 -6.83 -6.71
N ASP A 66 -17.08 -7.77 -7.66
CA ASP A 66 -16.62 -9.14 -7.43
C ASP A 66 -15.10 -9.19 -7.23
N ASP A 67 -14.34 -8.45 -8.03
CA ASP A 67 -12.89 -8.26 -7.84
C ASP A 67 -12.60 -7.71 -6.43
N ALA A 68 -13.37 -6.72 -5.97
CA ALA A 68 -13.23 -6.15 -4.64
C ALA A 68 -13.47 -7.20 -3.54
N ARG A 69 -14.49 -8.04 -3.70
CA ARG A 69 -14.82 -9.12 -2.76
C ARG A 69 -13.71 -10.17 -2.71
N ASP A 70 -13.10 -10.51 -3.83
CA ASP A 70 -12.01 -11.47 -3.87
C ASP A 70 -10.72 -10.92 -3.26
N ILE A 71 -10.44 -9.62 -3.45
CA ILE A 71 -9.35 -8.92 -2.74
C ILE A 71 -9.59 -8.99 -1.23
N LEU A 72 -10.80 -8.70 -0.74
CA LEU A 72 -11.11 -8.78 0.69
C LEU A 72 -10.83 -10.18 1.27
N LYS A 73 -11.30 -11.25 0.62
CA LYS A 73 -11.04 -12.63 1.03
C LYS A 73 -9.54 -12.95 1.06
N MET A 74 -8.78 -12.43 0.09
CA MET A 74 -7.33 -12.64 0.03
C MET A 74 -6.64 -11.96 1.22
N VAL A 75 -7.02 -10.73 1.56
CA VAL A 75 -6.49 -9.98 2.71
C VAL A 75 -6.80 -10.65 4.04
N GLU A 76 -7.93 -11.34 4.20
CA GLU A 76 -8.28 -12.07 5.44
C GLU A 76 -7.24 -13.15 5.83
N ASN A 77 -6.47 -13.66 4.87
CA ASN A 77 -5.39 -14.62 5.11
C ASN A 77 -4.14 -13.97 5.72
N TYR A 78 -4.04 -12.64 5.67
CA TYR A 78 -2.94 -11.86 6.23
C TYR A 78 -3.25 -11.42 7.66
N LYS A 79 -2.87 -12.24 8.63
CA LYS A 79 -2.91 -11.90 10.07
C LYS A 79 -1.48 -11.72 10.56
N LYS A 80 -1.06 -10.45 10.73
CA LYS A 80 0.17 -10.08 11.42
C LYS A 80 -0.17 -9.51 12.79
#